data_AF-A0A2V8CH12-F1
#
_entry.id   AF-A0A2V8CH12-F1
#
_cell.length_a   1.000
_cell.length_b   1.000
_cell.length_c   1.000
_cell.angle_alpha   90.00
_cell.angle_beta   90.00
_cell.angle_gamma   90.00
#
_symmetry.space_group_name_H-M   'P 1'
#
loop_
_entity.id
_entity.type
_entity.pdbx_description
1 polymer ?
#
loop_
_entity_poly.entity_id
_entity_poly.type
_entity_poly.pdbx_seq_one_letter_code
_entity_poly.pdbx_strand_id
1 'polypeptide(L)'
;MRVLYFDCFSGISGDMAVGALVDAGLPLAELQRALGGLLPPGAHIHADRVLRAGISATKFSVHERAHVAGAPQDHHPHRSLSEIFSLIDRASLPTSARDRAKAMFQKLAEAEASIHRMPIEKVHLHEVGALDSIVD
;
A
#
# COMPACT_ATOMS: atom_id res chain seq x y z
N MET A 1 -25.23 15.32 3.34
CA MET A 1 -24.08 14.42 3.60
C MET A 1 -23.84 13.61 2.33
N ARG A 2 -22.61 13.57 1.82
CA ARG A 2 -22.26 12.66 0.71
C ARG A 2 -21.63 11.41 1.33
N VAL A 3 -22.12 10.24 0.99
CA VAL A 3 -21.65 8.95 1.53
C VAL A 3 -21.08 8.13 0.39
N LEU A 4 -19.89 7.57 0.59
CA LEU A 4 -19.33 6.52 -0.25
C LEU A 4 -19.47 5.20 0.52
N TYR A 5 -20.04 4.18 -0.12
CA TYR A 5 -20.34 2.90 0.50
C TYR A 5 -19.71 1.77 -0.30
N PHE A 6 -18.97 0.90 0.39
CA PHE A 6 -18.37 -0.30 -0.17
C PHE A 6 -19.23 -1.52 0.20
N ASP A 7 -19.90 -2.11 -0.79
CA ASP A 7 -20.58 -3.41 -0.63
C ASP A 7 -19.60 -4.55 -0.93
N CYS A 8 -18.86 -4.95 0.09
CA CYS A 8 -17.79 -5.94 -0.01
C CYS A 8 -18.17 -7.24 0.71
N PHE A 9 -19.25 -7.90 0.27
CA PHE A 9 -19.76 -9.13 0.91
C PHE A 9 -18.71 -10.23 1.10
N SER A 10 -17.67 -10.27 0.25
CA SER A 10 -16.55 -11.21 0.31
C SER A 10 -15.20 -10.53 0.59
N GLY A 11 -15.20 -9.29 1.08
CA GLY A 11 -14.00 -8.48 1.27
C GLY A 11 -13.52 -7.75 0.01
N ILE A 12 -12.50 -6.91 0.19
CA ILE A 12 -11.82 -6.14 -0.87
C ILE A 12 -10.35 -5.94 -0.46
N SER A 13 -9.41 -6.08 -1.39
CA SER A 13 -8.00 -5.73 -1.20
C SER A 13 -7.77 -4.22 -1.36
N GLY A 14 -6.61 -3.74 -0.91
CA GLY A 14 -6.25 -2.33 -0.99
C GLY A 14 -6.26 -1.80 -2.43
N ASP A 15 -5.54 -2.47 -3.34
CA ASP A 15 -5.51 -2.14 -4.76
C ASP A 15 -6.90 -2.05 -5.42
N MET A 16 -7.82 -2.96 -5.05
CA MET A 16 -9.20 -2.93 -5.51
C MET A 16 -9.96 -1.72 -4.95
N ALA A 17 -9.74 -1.37 -3.68
CA ALA A 17 -10.35 -0.18 -3.08
C ALA A 17 -9.82 1.11 -3.73
N VAL A 18 -8.51 1.21 -3.96
CA VAL A 18 -7.90 2.35 -4.67
C VAL A 18 -8.41 2.43 -6.11
N GLY A 19 -8.45 1.30 -6.82
CA GLY A 19 -9.01 1.21 -8.18
C GLY A 19 -10.46 1.68 -8.25
N ALA A 20 -11.29 1.31 -7.28
CA ALA A 20 -12.68 1.77 -7.19
C ALA A 20 -12.78 3.28 -6.93
N LEU A 21 -11.90 3.86 -6.11
CA LEU A 21 -11.86 5.31 -5.88
C LEU A 21 -11.42 6.09 -7.13
N VAL A 22 -10.44 5.56 -7.88
CA VAL A 22 -10.05 6.12 -9.18
C VAL A 22 -11.23 6.08 -10.15
N ASP A 23 -11.97 4.98 -10.19
CA ASP A 23 -13.21 4.87 -10.99
C ASP A 23 -14.30 5.84 -10.56
N ALA A 24 -14.41 6.13 -9.27
CA ALA A 24 -15.33 7.12 -8.74
C ALA A 24 -14.91 8.58 -9.02
N GLY A 25 -13.75 8.80 -9.65
CA GLY A 25 -13.27 10.11 -10.10
C GLY A 25 -12.06 10.67 -9.35
N LEU A 26 -11.39 9.89 -8.49
CA LEU A 26 -10.11 10.30 -7.89
C LEU A 26 -9.03 10.42 -8.99
N PRO A 27 -8.42 11.60 -9.21
CA PRO A 27 -7.42 11.73 -10.26
C PRO A 27 -6.11 11.00 -9.90
N LEU A 28 -5.65 10.09 -10.76
CA LEU A 28 -4.41 9.33 -10.56
C LEU A 28 -3.19 10.26 -10.32
N ALA A 29 -3.13 11.40 -11.02
CA ALA A 29 -2.05 12.37 -10.86
C ALA A 29 -1.97 12.96 -9.43
N GLU A 30 -3.11 13.12 -8.75
CA GLU A 30 -3.11 13.56 -7.36
C GLU A 30 -2.59 12.48 -6.42
N LEU A 31 -2.96 11.22 -6.68
CA LEU A 31 -2.45 10.07 -5.93
C LEU A 31 -0.94 9.92 -6.13
N GLN A 32 -0.45 10.05 -7.36
CA GLN A 32 0.98 10.04 -7.69
C GLN A 32 1.75 11.14 -6.94
N ARG A 33 1.20 12.35 -6.87
CA ARG A 33 1.81 13.46 -6.11
C ARG A 33 1.79 13.19 -4.61
N ALA A 34 0.69 12.67 -4.07
CA ALA A 34 0.56 12.38 -2.64
C ALA A 34 1.52 11.28 -2.19
N LEU A 35 1.68 10.23 -3.00
CA LEU A 35 2.50 9.04 -2.67
C LEU A 35 3.92 9.12 -3.20
N GLY A 36 4.26 10.08 -4.06
CA GLY A 36 5.54 10.11 -4.78
C GLY A 36 6.79 10.03 -3.89
N GLY A 37 6.79 10.64 -2.70
CA GLY A 37 7.92 10.56 -1.77
C GLY A 37 8.05 9.22 -1.02
N LEU A 38 6.99 8.42 -1.00
CA LEU A 38 7.00 7.05 -0.47
C LEU A 38 7.66 6.09 -1.46
N LEU A 39 7.47 6.33 -2.76
CA LEU A 39 7.96 5.45 -3.82
C LEU A 39 9.50 5.57 -3.97
N PRO A 40 10.24 4.44 -4.01
CA PRO A 40 11.66 4.47 -4.31
C PRO A 40 11.93 4.93 -5.76
N PRO A 41 13.15 5.40 -6.07
CA PRO A 41 13.49 5.85 -7.43
C PRO A 41 13.18 4.79 -8.50
N GLY A 42 12.37 5.19 -9.48
CA GLY A 42 11.95 4.32 -10.59
C GLY A 42 10.71 3.48 -10.32
N ALA A 43 10.21 3.43 -9.08
CA ALA A 43 8.89 2.91 -8.80
C ALA A 43 7.80 3.92 -9.20
N HIS A 44 6.65 3.40 -9.63
CA HIS A 44 5.52 4.20 -10.06
C HIS A 44 4.20 3.45 -9.86
N ILE A 45 3.11 4.20 -9.75
CA ILE A 45 1.75 3.65 -9.65
C ILE A 45 1.01 3.85 -10.96
N HIS A 46 0.23 2.86 -11.36
CA HIS A 46 -0.61 2.85 -12.55
C HIS A 46 -2.05 2.53 -12.20
N ALA A 47 -2.96 2.97 -13.09
CA ALA A 47 -4.36 2.61 -13.06
C ALA A 47 -4.81 2.33 -14.50
N ASP A 48 -5.09 1.07 -14.79
CA ASP A 48 -5.47 0.62 -16.13
C ASP A 48 -6.93 0.17 -16.18
N ARG A 49 -7.63 0.50 -17.27
CA ARG A 49 -8.95 -0.08 -17.54
C ARG A 49 -8.77 -1.56 -17.89
N VAL A 50 -9.49 -2.41 -17.18
CA VAL A 50 -9.49 -3.86 -17.39
C VAL A 50 -10.91 -4.39 -17.55
N LEU A 51 -11.02 -5.53 -18.23
CA LEU A 51 -12.23 -6.36 -18.20
C LEU A 51 -11.97 -7.55 -17.28
N ARG A 52 -12.84 -7.76 -16.29
CA ARG A 52 -12.78 -8.89 -15.35
C ARG A 52 -14.14 -9.56 -15.33
N ALA A 53 -14.20 -10.82 -15.73
CA ALA A 53 -15.45 -11.57 -15.86
C ALA A 53 -16.55 -10.82 -16.66
N GLY A 54 -16.15 -10.05 -17.69
CA GLY A 54 -17.09 -9.26 -18.52
C GLY A 54 -17.49 -7.90 -17.95
N ILE A 55 -16.99 -7.52 -16.77
CA ILE A 55 -17.26 -6.22 -16.14
C ILE A 55 -16.04 -5.31 -16.29
N SER A 56 -16.26 -4.06 -16.69
CA SER A 56 -15.18 -3.08 -16.80
C SER A 56 -14.85 -2.48 -15.44
N ALA A 57 -13.57 -2.47 -15.08
CA ALA A 57 -13.06 -1.97 -13.80
C ALA A 57 -11.71 -1.25 -14.01
N THR A 58 -11.24 -0.55 -12.98
CA THR A 58 -9.87 -0.05 -12.92
C THR A 58 -9.00 -0.97 -12.07
N LYS A 59 -7.90 -1.43 -12.65
CA LYS A 59 -6.84 -2.13 -11.92
C LYS A 59 -5.78 -1.12 -11.51
N PHE A 60 -5.63 -0.91 -10.21
CA PHE A 60 -4.50 -0.20 -9.64
C PHE A 60 -3.29 -1.14 -9.51
N SER A 61 -2.08 -0.64 -9.75
CA SER A 61 -0.87 -1.43 -9.54
C SER A 61 0.33 -0.56 -9.18
N VAL A 62 1.19 -1.12 -8.34
CA VAL A 62 2.49 -0.55 -7.99
C VAL A 62 3.57 -1.31 -8.75
N HIS A 63 4.38 -0.59 -9.51
CA HIS A 63 5.49 -1.15 -10.27
C HIS A 63 6.79 -0.69 -9.66
N GLU A 64 7.59 -1.64 -9.17
CA GLU A 64 8.98 -1.40 -8.80
C GLU A 64 9.90 -1.73 -9.98
N ARG A 65 10.98 -0.96 -10.18
CA ARG A 65 12.03 -1.40 -11.09
C ARG A 65 12.67 -2.65 -10.50
N ALA A 66 12.48 -3.79 -11.18
CA ALA A 66 13.15 -5.03 -10.83
C ALA A 66 14.66 -4.78 -10.67
N HIS A 67 15.21 -5.17 -9.53
CA HIS A 67 16.65 -5.34 -9.42
C HIS A 67 17.09 -6.35 -10.49
N VAL A 68 18.17 -6.02 -11.19
CA VAL A 68 18.84 -6.72 -12.31
C VAL A 68 18.56 -8.23 -12.35
N ALA A 69 18.20 -8.73 -13.55
CA ALA A 69 17.97 -10.13 -13.85
C ALA A 69 19.11 -11.02 -13.30
N GLY A 70 18.79 -11.85 -12.30
CA GLY A 70 19.74 -12.77 -11.64
C GLY A 70 19.59 -12.91 -10.13
N ALA A 71 18.83 -12.05 -9.46
CA ALA A 71 18.50 -12.23 -8.04
C ALA A 71 17.28 -13.16 -7.86
N PRO A 72 17.28 -14.06 -6.85
CA PRO A 72 16.15 -14.94 -6.57
C PRO A 72 14.88 -14.11 -6.28
N GLN A 73 13.76 -14.51 -6.89
CA GLN A 73 12.50 -13.75 -6.91
C GLN A 73 11.65 -13.85 -5.63
N ASP A 74 12.18 -14.37 -4.52
CA ASP A 74 11.32 -14.89 -3.43
C ASP A 74 11.30 -14.09 -2.12
N HIS A 75 11.90 -12.90 -2.05
CA HIS A 75 11.88 -12.13 -0.81
C HIS A 75 11.42 -10.70 -1.07
N HIS A 76 10.12 -10.45 -0.84
CA HIS A 76 9.65 -9.08 -0.57
C HIS A 76 10.55 -8.50 0.53
N PRO A 77 11.03 -7.25 0.37
CA PRO A 77 11.92 -6.66 1.36
C PRO A 77 11.22 -6.64 2.71
N HIS A 78 11.79 -7.37 3.67
CA HIS A 78 11.37 -7.31 5.07
C HIS A 78 11.62 -5.90 5.58
N ARG A 79 10.56 -5.12 5.77
CA ARG A 79 10.67 -3.78 6.33
C ARG A 79 10.34 -3.82 7.81
N SER A 80 11.24 -3.27 8.60
CA SER A 80 10.99 -2.95 10.00
C SER A 80 9.95 -1.83 10.11
N LEU A 81 9.29 -1.73 11.26
CA LEU A 81 8.29 -0.69 11.50
C LEU A 81 8.86 0.74 11.34
N SER A 82 10.12 0.96 11.75
CA SER A 82 10.79 2.26 11.63
C SER A 82 11.05 2.65 10.17
N GLU A 83 11.37 1.68 9.31
CA GLU A 83 11.51 1.91 7.87
C GLU A 83 10.18 2.27 7.23
N ILE A 84 9.10 1.59 7.61
CA ILE A 84 7.74 1.89 7.13
C ILE A 84 7.31 3.30 7.57
N PHE A 85 7.56 3.68 8.83
CA PHE A 85 7.25 5.02 9.30
C PHE A 85 8.03 6.09 8.54
N SER A 86 9.31 5.83 8.25
CA SER A 86 10.15 6.72 7.45
C SER A 86 9.63 6.86 6.01
N LEU A 87 9.14 5.77 5.41
CA LEU A 87 8.48 5.79 4.10
C LEU A 87 7.22 6.67 4.11
N ILE A 88 6.34 6.45 5.08
CA ILE A 88 5.12 7.22 5.28
C ILE A 88 5.44 8.70 5.52
N ASP A 89 6.52 9.02 6.24
CA ASP A 89 6.97 10.39 6.50
C ASP A 89 7.44 11.14 5.25
N ARG A 90 7.95 10.45 4.24
CA ARG A 90 8.34 11.07 2.97
C ARG A 90 7.15 11.34 2.05
N ALA A 91 6.00 10.70 2.27
CA ALA A 91 4.80 10.94 1.48
C ALA A 91 4.27 12.37 1.68
N SER A 92 3.63 12.93 0.65
CA SER A 92 2.95 14.23 0.70
C SER A 92 1.50 14.08 1.17
N LEU A 93 1.29 13.31 2.24
CA LEU A 93 -0.01 13.05 2.84
C LEU A 93 -0.39 14.15 3.85
N PRO A 94 -1.69 14.48 3.97
CA PRO A 94 -2.19 15.26 5.11
C PRO A 94 -1.81 14.59 6.44
N THR A 95 -1.51 15.39 7.47
CA THR A 95 -1.10 14.89 8.79
C THR A 95 -2.05 13.82 9.33
N SER A 96 -3.36 14.04 9.22
CA SER A 96 -4.34 13.07 9.71
C SER A 96 -4.32 11.73 8.95
N ALA A 97 -3.97 11.72 7.66
CA ALA A 97 -3.83 10.49 6.88
C ALA A 97 -2.52 9.76 7.25
N ARG A 98 -1.43 10.51 7.38
CA ARG A 98 -0.12 10.00 7.83
C ARG A 98 -0.21 9.34 9.20
N ASP A 99 -0.86 9.99 10.16
CA ASP A 99 -1.03 9.50 11.52
C ASP A 99 -1.89 8.23 11.57
N ARG A 100 -2.97 8.19 10.76
CA ARG A 100 -3.81 6.99 10.63
C ARG A 100 -3.03 5.80 10.05
N ALA A 101 -2.26 6.02 8.98
CA ALA A 101 -1.44 4.97 8.38
C ALA A 101 -0.42 4.42 9.38
N LYS A 102 0.31 5.30 10.08
CA LYS A 102 1.25 4.90 11.14
C LYS A 102 0.56 4.13 12.27
N ALA A 103 -0.60 4.58 12.72
CA ALA A 103 -1.36 3.89 13.77
C ALA A 103 -1.83 2.49 13.34
N MET A 104 -2.15 2.29 12.05
CA MET A 104 -2.48 0.96 11.51
C MET A 104 -1.26 0.03 11.55
N PHE A 105 -0.12 0.48 11.02
CA PHE A 105 1.11 -0.32 11.04
C PHE A 105 1.62 -0.60 12.45
N GLN A 106 1.47 0.34 13.38
CA GLN A 106 1.76 0.13 14.80
C GLN A 106 0.95 -1.04 15.37
N LYS A 107 -0.36 -1.07 15.12
CA LYS A 107 -1.23 -2.17 15.58
C LYS A 107 -0.89 -3.51 14.96
N LEU A 108 -0.54 -3.52 13.67
CA LEU A 108 -0.08 -4.74 12.99
C LEU A 108 1.21 -5.26 13.62
N ALA A 109 2.17 -4.37 13.87
CA ALA A 109 3.44 -4.75 14.51
C ALA A 109 3.26 -5.22 15.96
N GLU A 110 2.34 -4.63 16.72
CA GLU A 110 1.98 -5.11 18.07
C GLU A 110 1.40 -6.53 18.04
N ALA A 111 0.53 -6.82 17.08
CA ALA A 111 -0.03 -8.15 16.89
C ALA A 111 1.05 -9.17 16.51
N GLU A 112 1.91 -8.84 15.54
CA GLU A 112 3.02 -9.68 15.10
C GLU A 112 4.01 -9.95 16.25
N ALA A 113 4.41 -8.91 16.99
CA ALA A 113 5.26 -9.02 18.17
C ALA A 113 4.69 -9.99 19.21
N SER A 114 3.37 -9.92 19.45
CA SER A 114 2.67 -10.78 20.40
C SER A 114 2.67 -12.25 19.95
N ILE A 115 2.32 -12.51 18.69
CA ILE A 115 2.26 -13.87 18.13
C ILE A 115 3.65 -14.51 18.12
N HIS A 116 4.67 -13.75 17.75
CA HIS A 116 6.04 -14.23 17.67
C HIS A 116 6.86 -14.11 18.97
N ARG A 117 6.25 -13.56 20.04
CA ARG A 117 6.87 -13.35 21.36
C ARG A 117 8.23 -12.64 21.28
N MET A 118 8.26 -11.52 20.58
CA MET A 118 9.48 -10.70 20.43
C MET A 118 9.20 -9.23 20.73
N PRO A 119 10.25 -8.43 21.03
CA PRO A 119 10.12 -6.98 21.10
C PRO A 119 9.62 -6.41 19.77
N ILE A 120 8.77 -5.39 19.81
CA ILE A 120 8.18 -4.76 18.62
C ILE A 120 9.24 -4.16 17.69
N GLU A 121 10.36 -3.71 18.25
CA GLU A 121 11.48 -3.15 17.50
C GLU A 121 12.20 -4.18 16.63
N LYS A 122 11.97 -5.49 16.89
CA LYS A 122 12.50 -6.61 16.11
C LYS A 122 11.50 -7.18 15.12
N VAL A 123 10.28 -6.62 15.05
CA VAL A 123 9.26 -7.06 14.11
C VAL A 123 9.65 -6.68 12.69
N HIS A 124 9.57 -7.68 11.81
CA HIS A 124 9.65 -7.52 10.37
C HIS A 124 8.33 -7.97 9.77
N LEU A 125 7.63 -7.07 9.09
CA LEU A 125 6.35 -7.39 8.46
C LEU A 125 6.62 -8.09 7.12
N HIS A 126 6.19 -9.35 7.02
CA HIS A 126 6.48 -10.22 5.87
C HIS A 126 5.53 -9.97 4.69
N GLU A 127 4.23 -9.96 4.96
CA GLU A 127 3.20 -9.78 3.92
C GLU A 127 2.91 -8.29 3.70
N VAL A 128 2.63 -7.56 4.78
CA VAL A 128 2.28 -6.12 4.71
C VAL A 128 3.50 -5.19 4.64
N GLY A 129 4.72 -5.74 4.66
CA GLY A 129 5.95 -4.97 4.48
C GLY A 129 6.29 -4.69 3.02
N ALA A 130 5.59 -5.33 2.07
CA ALA A 130 5.74 -5.11 0.64
C ALA A 130 5.30 -3.70 0.23
N LEU A 131 5.88 -3.15 -0.85
CA LEU A 131 5.64 -1.75 -1.22
C LEU A 131 4.18 -1.51 -1.63
N ASP A 132 3.60 -2.44 -2.38
CA ASP A 132 2.19 -2.41 -2.77
C ASP A 132 1.27 -2.33 -1.55
N SER A 133 1.50 -3.16 -0.53
CA SER A 133 0.75 -3.16 0.72
C SER A 133 0.89 -1.86 1.54
N ILE A 134 2.00 -1.13 1.38
CA ILE A 134 2.22 0.16 2.05
C ILE A 134 1.61 1.32 1.25
N VAL A 135 1.55 1.19 -0.07
CA VAL A 135 0.95 2.17 -0.99
C VAL A 135 -0.58 2.14 -0.91
N ASP A 136 -1.13 0.93 -0.77
CA ASP A 136 -2.55 0.64 -0.54
C ASP A 136 -3.07 1.20 0.80
#